data_AF-A0A7G9T8D1-F1
#
_entry.id   AF-A0A7G9T8D1-F1
#
_cell.length_a   1.000
_cell.length_b   1.000
_cell.length_c   1.000
_cell.angle_alpha   90.00
_cell.angle_beta   90.00
_cell.angle_gamma   90.00
#
_symmetry.space_group_name_H-M   'P 1'
#
loop_
_entity.id
_entity.type
_entity.pdbx_description
1 polymer ?
#
loop_
_entity_poly.entity_id
_entity_poly.type
_entity_poly.pdbx_seq_one_letter_code
_entity_poly.pdbx_strand_id
1 'polypeptide(L)'
;MGPITLYDKSFLEALNLDEAVMFDYFFYPLTCPVFYVETLANLAKAKKGRSPDELVGAIAKKFPQIHGGPNVHHRTLAVHSLCGGDVPMRGQIVVAGGIPVDTDGKNNIVFKQSPEASSFARWQHGEFEELEREFAQGWRNELANLDLDLLAQRARNYGIDLGGCKQIEDCRDVAISLVDKLQPSLQLAFSCELLNMSADEKAFATEAWGAAGRPTLREFAPYAHYVTLIQVFFDIALATGKISKDRPSNFNDMAYLYYMPFCSVFVSSDKLHRRCAPLFMRDGQQFVWGEELKADLRIHNEALLALPKDVRDRGLIRMAPKPIPGSMIADIHQRAFARAGRGIGPVTSGSVARASSTGAAALQDTLANLAEGARGGDGGARLEKPVASRSAPALNEQQRDEIHDRMRRIMAGAEKSQGIPPFDSRSTDSVTIERLVDGERGSWVQISRDMR
;
A
#
# COMPACT_ATOMS: atom_id res chain seq x y z
N MET A 1 21.86 4.17 -1.74
CA MET A 1 20.42 4.11 -1.44
C MET A 1 20.10 2.77 -0.80
N GLY A 2 19.19 2.75 0.17
CA GLY A 2 18.70 1.52 0.77
C GLY A 2 17.59 0.83 -0.03
N PRO A 3 17.04 -0.29 0.49
CA PRO A 3 15.79 -0.88 0.02
C PRO A 3 14.63 0.11 0.19
N ILE A 4 13.69 0.13 -0.77
CA ILE A 4 12.51 1.00 -0.69
C ILE A 4 11.53 0.40 0.32
N THR A 5 11.22 1.16 1.36
CA THR A 5 10.55 0.66 2.57
C THR A 5 9.30 1.46 2.89
N LEU A 6 8.12 0.84 2.71
CA LEU A 6 6.89 1.35 3.28
C LEU A 6 6.97 1.23 4.81
N TYR A 7 6.47 2.22 5.52
CA TYR A 7 6.33 2.19 6.97
C TYR A 7 4.98 2.75 7.38
N ASP A 8 4.48 2.34 8.54
CA ASP A 8 3.28 2.92 9.16
C ASP A 8 3.63 3.90 10.29
N LYS A 9 2.62 4.64 10.74
CA LYS A 9 2.78 5.54 11.88
C LYS A 9 3.07 4.80 13.19
N SER A 10 2.59 3.56 13.37
CA SER A 10 2.83 2.80 14.61
C SER A 10 4.32 2.48 14.80
N PHE A 11 5.05 2.14 13.72
CA PHE A 11 6.50 1.99 13.74
C PHE A 11 7.21 3.30 14.06
N LEU A 12 6.87 4.40 13.37
CA LEU A 12 7.54 5.68 13.58
C LEU A 12 7.23 6.28 14.97
N GLU A 13 6.01 6.12 15.51
CA GLU A 13 5.68 6.48 16.89
C GLU A 13 6.53 5.69 17.91
N ALA A 14 6.93 4.45 17.61
CA ALA A 14 7.70 3.58 18.49
C ALA A 14 9.22 3.88 18.56
N LEU A 15 9.83 4.44 17.51
CA LEU A 15 11.27 4.75 17.47
C LEU A 15 11.68 5.89 18.43
N ASN A 16 12.95 5.94 18.85
CA ASN A 16 13.57 7.18 19.35
C ASN A 16 14.15 8.02 18.17
N LEU A 17 14.77 9.18 18.46
CA LEU A 17 15.29 10.06 17.42
C LEU A 17 16.47 9.44 16.66
N ASP A 18 17.45 8.88 17.37
CA ASP A 18 18.62 8.23 16.76
C ASP A 18 18.20 7.01 15.93
N GLU A 19 17.28 6.18 16.45
CA GLU A 19 16.70 5.04 15.74
C GLU A 19 16.02 5.47 14.43
N ALA A 20 15.33 6.62 14.42
CA ALA A 20 14.70 7.18 13.22
C ALA A 20 15.73 7.71 12.21
N VAL A 21 16.79 8.37 12.68
CA VAL A 21 17.92 8.80 11.82
C VAL A 21 18.64 7.58 11.22
N MET A 22 18.81 6.49 11.98
CA MET A 22 19.38 5.25 11.45
C MET A 22 18.46 4.56 10.43
N PHE A 23 17.14 4.65 10.60
CA PHE A 23 16.16 4.13 9.63
C PHE A 23 16.23 4.91 8.31
N ASP A 24 16.16 6.23 8.37
CA ASP A 24 16.29 7.13 7.22
C ASP A 24 17.64 6.96 6.50
N TYR A 25 18.73 6.81 7.24
CA TYR A 25 20.05 6.56 6.67
C TYR A 25 20.16 5.21 5.94
N PHE A 26 19.67 4.11 6.51
CA PHE A 26 19.85 2.77 5.91
C PHE A 26 18.85 2.46 4.79
N PHE A 27 17.61 2.92 4.88
CA PHE A 27 16.53 2.59 3.94
C PHE A 27 16.32 3.68 2.87
N TYR A 28 15.31 3.49 2.02
CA TYR A 28 14.75 4.55 1.18
C TYR A 28 13.24 4.66 1.50
N PRO A 29 12.85 5.48 2.49
CA PRO A 29 11.49 5.45 3.02
C PRO A 29 10.41 5.85 2.01
N LEU A 30 9.35 5.06 1.95
CA LEU A 30 8.15 5.33 1.17
C LEU A 30 7.07 5.88 2.11
N THR A 31 6.78 7.17 1.99
CA THR A 31 5.71 7.81 2.76
C THR A 31 4.41 7.76 1.96
N CYS A 32 3.36 7.16 2.52
CA CYS A 32 2.03 7.22 1.92
C CYS A 32 1.28 8.50 2.36
N PRO A 33 0.40 9.08 1.52
CA PRO A 33 -0.48 10.19 1.93
C PRO A 33 -1.30 9.92 3.21
N VAL A 34 -1.66 8.66 3.47
CA VAL A 34 -2.39 8.25 4.69
C VAL A 34 -1.62 8.58 5.96
N PHE A 35 -0.29 8.41 5.96
CA PHE A 35 0.56 8.72 7.12
C PHE A 35 0.51 10.21 7.50
N TYR A 36 0.41 11.12 6.52
CA TYR A 36 0.30 12.56 6.78
C TYR A 36 -1.01 12.88 7.49
N VAL A 37 -2.13 12.39 6.95
CA VAL A 37 -3.47 12.56 7.49
C VAL A 37 -3.59 11.92 8.88
N GLU A 38 -3.07 10.71 9.05
CA GLU A 38 -3.10 9.99 10.33
C GLU A 38 -2.21 10.66 11.40
N THR A 39 -1.10 11.31 10.99
CA THR A 39 -0.25 12.14 11.85
C THR A 39 -0.97 13.43 12.24
N LEU A 40 -1.49 14.18 11.27
CA LEU A 40 -2.21 15.43 11.48
C LEU A 40 -3.43 15.26 12.40
N ALA A 41 -4.15 14.14 12.23
CA ALA A 41 -5.26 13.76 13.10
C ALA A 41 -4.87 13.56 14.58
N ASN A 42 -3.58 13.57 14.97
CA ASN A 42 -3.19 13.65 16.38
C ASN A 42 -3.35 15.07 16.98
N LEU A 43 -3.47 16.16 16.20
CA LEU A 43 -3.76 17.52 16.73
C LEU A 43 -5.11 17.61 17.46
N ALA A 44 -6.07 16.77 17.10
CA ALA A 44 -7.36 16.66 17.79
C ALA A 44 -7.33 15.63 18.95
N LYS A 45 -6.15 15.25 19.48
CA LYS A 45 -6.00 14.18 20.50
C LYS A 45 -5.61 14.75 21.87
N ALA A 46 -6.60 15.04 22.70
CA ALA A 46 -6.36 15.33 24.12
C ALA A 46 -5.76 14.08 24.80
N LYS A 47 -4.55 14.19 25.35
CA LYS A 47 -3.84 13.11 26.04
C LYS A 47 -3.28 13.61 27.36
N LYS A 48 -3.42 12.84 28.44
CA LYS A 48 -2.81 13.22 29.73
C LYS A 48 -1.29 13.28 29.60
N GLY A 49 -0.69 14.42 29.92
CA GLY A 49 0.76 14.60 29.98
C GLY A 49 1.48 14.97 28.68
N ARG A 50 0.76 15.21 27.57
CA ARG A 50 1.29 15.91 26.37
C ARG A 50 0.21 16.72 25.67
N SER A 51 0.55 17.88 25.13
CA SER A 51 -0.32 18.60 24.20
C SER A 51 -0.46 17.87 22.86
N PRO A 52 -1.49 18.17 22.05
CA PRO A 52 -1.62 17.55 20.73
C PRO A 52 -0.46 17.95 19.79
N ASP A 53 -0.05 19.21 19.87
CA ASP A 53 1.11 19.80 19.19
C ASP A 53 2.41 19.07 19.55
N GLU A 54 2.64 18.74 20.83
CA GLU A 54 3.77 17.91 21.27
C GLU A 54 3.71 16.48 20.72
N LEU A 55 2.52 15.92 20.53
CA LEU A 55 2.36 14.59 19.93
C LEU A 55 2.71 14.60 18.44
N VAL A 56 2.24 15.59 17.69
CA VAL A 56 2.54 15.70 16.26
C VAL A 56 4.00 16.09 16.03
N GLY A 57 4.52 17.07 16.75
CA GLY A 57 5.93 17.47 16.66
C GLY A 57 6.90 16.35 17.05
N ALA A 58 6.54 15.49 18.02
CA ALA A 58 7.34 14.32 18.36
C ALA A 58 7.33 13.21 17.29
N ILE A 59 6.37 13.21 16.36
CA ILE A 59 6.35 12.30 15.19
C ILE A 59 7.09 12.96 14.02
N ALA A 60 6.81 14.24 13.75
CA ALA A 60 7.44 15.01 12.69
C ALA A 60 8.97 15.05 12.86
N LYS A 61 9.49 15.17 14.09
CA LYS A 61 10.94 15.11 14.40
C LYS A 61 11.62 13.78 14.08
N LYS A 62 10.87 12.73 13.80
CA LYS A 62 11.38 11.41 13.36
C LYS A 62 11.16 11.17 11.86
N PHE A 63 10.53 12.12 11.16
CA PHE A 63 10.19 11.95 9.75
C PHE A 63 11.44 11.97 8.87
N PRO A 64 11.61 11.00 7.93
CA PRO A 64 12.75 10.94 7.03
C PRO A 64 13.07 12.27 6.32
N GLN A 65 14.36 12.60 6.25
CA GLN A 65 14.90 13.82 5.61
C GLN A 65 16.04 13.51 4.62
N ILE A 66 16.78 12.42 4.81
CA ILE A 66 17.98 12.07 4.05
C ILE A 66 17.59 11.35 2.74
N HIS A 67 16.61 10.44 2.82
CA HIS A 67 16.17 9.61 1.71
C HIS A 67 14.64 9.49 1.63
N GLY A 68 14.15 8.90 0.54
CA GLY A 68 12.74 8.55 0.40
C GLY A 68 11.89 9.59 -0.32
N GLY A 69 10.58 9.55 -0.09
CA GLY A 69 9.64 10.55 -0.59
C GLY A 69 8.16 10.15 -0.46
N PRO A 70 7.24 11.11 -0.66
CA PRO A 70 5.81 10.84 -0.74
C PRO A 70 5.46 10.08 -2.01
N ASN A 71 4.44 9.23 -1.93
CA ASN A 71 3.78 8.63 -3.09
C ASN A 71 2.56 9.44 -3.53
N VAL A 72 2.22 9.37 -4.82
CA VAL A 72 0.92 9.86 -5.32
C VAL A 72 -0.22 9.10 -4.64
N HIS A 73 -1.33 9.80 -4.37
CA HIS A 73 -2.49 9.21 -3.71
C HIS A 73 -3.09 8.03 -4.48
N HIS A 74 -3.43 6.94 -3.76
CA HIS A 74 -3.89 5.69 -4.35
C HIS A 74 -5.10 5.84 -5.29
N ARG A 75 -6.09 6.70 -4.98
CA ARG A 75 -7.23 6.96 -5.88
C ARG A 75 -6.75 7.54 -7.21
N THR A 76 -5.84 8.50 -7.18
CA THR A 76 -5.28 9.14 -8.39
C THR A 76 -4.54 8.14 -9.26
N LEU A 77 -3.75 7.24 -8.65
CA LEU A 77 -3.08 6.14 -9.36
C LEU A 77 -4.07 5.10 -9.92
N ALA A 78 -5.12 4.74 -9.16
CA ALA A 78 -6.14 3.78 -9.61
C ALA A 78 -6.98 4.35 -10.77
N VAL A 79 -7.41 5.61 -10.68
CA VAL A 79 -8.10 6.31 -11.77
C VAL A 79 -7.17 6.46 -12.98
N HIS A 80 -5.90 6.84 -12.80
CA HIS A 80 -4.94 6.88 -13.91
C HIS A 80 -4.80 5.53 -14.61
N SER A 81 -4.78 4.42 -13.85
CA SER A 81 -4.74 3.06 -14.39
C SER A 81 -6.02 2.68 -15.14
N LEU A 82 -7.20 3.03 -14.63
CA LEU A 82 -8.49 2.87 -15.33
C LEU A 82 -8.61 3.73 -16.59
N CYS A 83 -7.94 4.88 -16.62
CA CYS A 83 -7.81 5.74 -17.79
C CYS A 83 -6.72 5.27 -18.78
N GLY A 84 -6.20 4.05 -18.64
CA GLY A 84 -5.22 3.45 -19.56
C GLY A 84 -3.75 3.83 -19.31
N GLY A 85 -3.44 4.46 -18.18
CA GLY A 85 -2.07 4.79 -17.78
C GLY A 85 -1.34 3.62 -17.09
N ASP A 86 -0.02 3.53 -17.29
CA ASP A 86 0.80 2.55 -16.54
C ASP A 86 1.06 3.04 -15.11
N VAL A 87 0.97 2.11 -14.16
CA VAL A 87 1.31 2.33 -12.75
C VAL A 87 2.28 1.22 -12.35
N PRO A 88 3.61 1.48 -12.33
CA PRO A 88 4.61 0.43 -12.20
C PRO A 88 4.65 -0.17 -10.78
N MET A 89 3.90 -1.27 -10.58
CA MET A 89 3.82 -2.10 -9.37
C MET A 89 5.12 -2.88 -9.06
N ARG A 90 6.28 -2.26 -9.30
CA ARG A 90 7.60 -2.91 -9.35
C ARG A 90 8.45 -2.65 -8.10
N GLY A 91 7.96 -1.88 -7.14
CA GLY A 91 8.71 -1.44 -5.96
C GLY A 91 9.43 -0.11 -6.18
N GLN A 92 8.74 0.87 -6.79
CA GLN A 92 9.25 2.20 -7.09
C GLN A 92 8.25 3.23 -6.53
N ILE A 93 8.74 4.29 -5.90
CA ILE A 93 7.87 5.41 -5.46
C ILE A 93 7.38 6.15 -6.71
N VAL A 94 6.08 6.38 -6.84
CA VAL A 94 5.51 7.22 -7.90
C VAL A 94 5.39 8.64 -7.35
N VAL A 95 5.96 9.63 -8.05
CA VAL A 95 6.03 11.03 -7.60
C VAL A 95 5.38 11.92 -8.65
N ALA A 96 4.45 12.78 -8.23
CA ALA A 96 3.79 13.76 -9.10
C ALA A 96 4.58 15.07 -9.22
N GLY A 97 4.16 15.95 -10.14
CA GLY A 97 4.71 17.30 -10.24
C GLY A 97 6.13 17.40 -10.79
N GLY A 98 6.61 16.37 -11.51
CA GLY A 98 7.87 16.41 -12.23
C GLY A 98 7.80 17.39 -13.40
N ILE A 99 8.59 18.47 -13.34
CA ILE A 99 8.69 19.50 -14.37
C ILE A 99 9.82 19.09 -15.34
N PRO A 100 9.53 18.80 -16.62
CA PRO A 100 10.59 18.55 -17.60
C PRO A 100 11.37 19.84 -17.86
N VAL A 101 12.70 19.76 -17.84
CA VAL A 101 13.60 20.87 -18.19
C VAL A 101 14.70 20.36 -19.10
N ASP A 102 15.00 21.10 -20.17
CA ASP A 102 16.26 20.94 -20.89
C ASP A 102 17.37 21.64 -20.10
N THR A 103 18.54 21.00 -20.00
CA THR A 103 19.77 21.67 -19.56
C THR A 103 20.94 21.06 -20.34
N ASP A 104 21.63 21.89 -21.12
CA ASP A 104 22.73 21.51 -22.02
C ASP A 104 22.39 20.36 -22.99
N GLY A 105 21.17 20.33 -23.53
CA GLY A 105 20.69 19.29 -24.45
C GLY A 105 20.34 17.98 -23.76
N LYS A 106 20.13 17.99 -22.45
CA LYS A 106 19.69 16.84 -21.66
C LYS A 106 18.28 17.09 -21.13
N ASN A 107 17.38 16.17 -21.43
CA ASN A 107 16.07 16.11 -20.80
C ASN A 107 16.23 15.67 -19.33
N ASN A 108 16.06 16.62 -18.41
CA ASN A 108 16.02 16.38 -16.97
C ASN A 108 14.58 16.57 -16.46
N ILE A 109 14.31 16.12 -15.23
CA ILE A 109 13.03 16.37 -14.54
C ILE A 109 13.34 16.96 -13.17
N VAL A 110 12.78 18.14 -12.90
CA VAL A 110 12.88 18.83 -11.61
C VAL A 110 11.58 18.65 -10.84
N PHE A 111 11.68 18.15 -9.60
CA PHE A 111 10.54 18.08 -8.69
C PHE A 111 10.62 19.25 -7.71
N LYS A 112 9.50 19.96 -7.50
CA LYS A 112 9.37 20.93 -6.42
C LYS A 112 9.12 20.19 -5.10
N GLN A 113 9.48 20.80 -3.96
CA GLN A 113 9.05 20.32 -2.65
C GLN A 113 7.52 20.28 -2.60
N SER A 114 6.95 19.18 -2.10
CA SER A 114 5.49 19.02 -2.04
C SER A 114 4.89 19.82 -0.86
N PRO A 115 3.57 20.15 -0.90
CA PRO A 115 2.90 20.82 0.21
C PRO A 115 3.04 20.04 1.52
N GLU A 116 2.89 18.72 1.47
CA GLU A 116 2.92 17.86 2.65
C GLU A 116 4.33 17.76 3.26
N ALA A 117 5.37 17.77 2.41
CA ALA A 117 6.77 17.90 2.84
C ALA A 117 7.10 19.30 3.41
N SER A 118 6.30 20.32 3.09
CA SER A 118 6.43 21.67 3.64
C SER A 118 5.73 21.78 5.01
N SER A 119 4.52 21.23 5.15
CA SER A 119 3.84 21.08 6.45
C SER A 119 4.69 20.28 7.44
N PHE A 120 5.29 19.15 7.05
CA PHE A 120 6.12 18.36 7.97
C PHE A 120 7.34 19.11 8.51
N ALA A 121 7.94 20.01 7.73
CA ALA A 121 9.02 20.88 8.21
C ALA A 121 8.50 21.85 9.28
N ARG A 122 7.38 22.53 9.07
CA ARG A 122 6.72 23.35 10.10
C ARG A 122 6.40 22.54 11.37
N TRP A 123 5.85 21.34 11.22
CA TRP A 123 5.47 20.48 12.35
C TRP A 123 6.67 20.03 13.19
N GLN A 124 7.88 19.93 12.61
CA GLN A 124 9.12 19.69 13.37
C GLN A 124 9.48 20.84 14.32
N HIS A 125 9.18 22.09 13.93
CA HIS A 125 9.37 23.26 14.78
C HIS A 125 8.22 23.47 15.78
N GLY A 126 7.10 22.75 15.61
CA GLY A 126 5.88 22.92 16.41
C GLY A 126 4.92 23.97 15.84
N GLU A 127 5.10 24.33 14.57
CA GLU A 127 4.31 25.33 13.87
C GLU A 127 3.13 24.65 13.14
N PHE A 128 1.91 24.95 13.57
CA PHE A 128 0.68 24.36 13.02
C PHE A 128 -0.31 25.47 12.66
N GLU A 129 -0.81 25.44 11.43
CA GLU A 129 -1.80 26.39 10.92
C GLU A 129 -3.19 26.12 11.50
N GLU A 130 -4.09 27.10 11.47
CA GLU A 130 -5.46 26.94 11.97
C GLU A 130 -6.25 25.94 11.12
N LEU A 131 -6.13 26.04 9.79
CA LEU A 131 -6.71 25.10 8.82
C LEU A 131 -6.25 23.65 9.04
N GLU A 132 -5.00 23.44 9.46
CA GLU A 132 -4.49 22.11 9.83
C GLU A 132 -5.20 21.53 11.07
N ARG A 133 -5.58 22.39 12.03
CA ARG A 133 -6.35 22.01 13.22
C ARG A 133 -7.83 21.79 12.92
N GLU A 134 -8.40 22.54 11.99
CA GLU A 134 -9.77 22.34 11.49
C GLU A 134 -9.88 21.00 10.74
N PHE A 135 -8.97 20.74 9.79
CA PHE A 135 -8.89 19.46 9.08
C PHE A 135 -8.71 18.28 10.05
N ALA A 136 -7.83 18.41 11.05
CA ALA A 136 -7.63 17.38 12.07
C ALA A 136 -8.88 17.09 12.93
N GLN A 137 -9.80 18.06 13.06
CA GLN A 137 -11.10 17.88 13.72
C GLN A 137 -12.14 17.28 12.77
N GLY A 138 -12.26 17.79 11.54
CA GLY A 138 -13.14 17.25 10.50
C GLY A 138 -12.90 15.77 10.26
N TRP A 139 -11.66 15.40 9.97
CA TRP A 139 -11.23 14.00 9.77
C TRP A 139 -11.49 13.10 10.99
N ARG A 140 -11.47 13.64 12.21
CA ARG A 140 -11.85 12.88 13.41
C ARG A 140 -13.34 12.65 13.53
N ASN A 141 -14.15 13.63 13.16
CA ASN A 141 -15.60 13.50 13.14
C ASN A 141 -16.01 12.51 12.04
N GLU A 142 -15.38 12.56 10.87
CA GLU A 142 -15.54 11.58 9.80
C GLU A 142 -15.17 10.16 10.26
N LEU A 143 -13.99 9.95 10.87
CA LEU A 143 -13.60 8.65 11.41
C LEU A 143 -14.50 8.17 12.56
N ALA A 144 -15.06 9.07 13.37
CA ALA A 144 -15.99 8.70 14.45
C ALA A 144 -17.37 8.30 13.90
N ASN A 145 -17.77 8.89 12.77
CA ASN A 145 -19.02 8.60 12.05
C ASN A 145 -18.84 7.56 10.93
N LEU A 146 -17.65 6.95 10.78
CA LEU A 146 -17.36 5.99 9.72
C LEU A 146 -18.05 4.66 9.99
N ASP A 147 -19.21 4.48 9.36
CA ASP A 147 -20.01 3.26 9.48
C ASP A 147 -19.35 2.08 8.75
N LEU A 148 -18.53 1.33 9.49
CA LEU A 148 -17.93 0.07 9.04
C LEU A 148 -18.97 -1.08 8.91
N ASP A 149 -20.21 -0.90 9.37
CA ASP A 149 -21.29 -1.84 9.14
C ASP A 149 -21.98 -1.63 7.77
N LEU A 150 -21.93 -0.42 7.20
CA LEU A 150 -22.26 -0.19 5.77
C LEU A 150 -21.24 -0.88 4.85
N LEU A 151 -19.95 -0.86 5.18
CA LEU A 151 -18.94 -1.63 4.44
C LEU A 151 -19.19 -3.14 4.57
N ALA A 152 -19.50 -3.61 5.78
CA ALA A 152 -19.91 -5.00 6.00
C ALA A 152 -21.24 -5.36 5.28
N GLN A 153 -22.16 -4.41 5.11
CA GLN A 153 -23.40 -4.60 4.36
C GLN A 153 -23.12 -4.66 2.85
N ARG A 154 -22.16 -3.87 2.33
CA ARG A 154 -21.71 -3.95 0.94
C ARG A 154 -21.23 -5.37 0.61
N ALA A 155 -20.44 -6.01 1.49
CA ALA A 155 -20.07 -7.41 1.34
C ALA A 155 -21.27 -8.39 1.39
N ARG A 156 -22.24 -8.19 2.28
CA ARG A 156 -23.47 -9.01 2.33
C ARG A 156 -24.30 -8.88 1.03
N ASN A 157 -24.23 -7.74 0.35
CA ASN A 157 -24.94 -7.52 -0.90
C ASN A 157 -24.29 -8.26 -2.09
N TYR A 158 -22.97 -8.53 -2.08
CA TYR A 158 -22.21 -9.13 -3.19
C TYR A 158 -22.74 -10.47 -3.75
N GLY A 159 -23.65 -11.15 -3.07
CA GLY A 159 -24.30 -12.38 -3.57
C GLY A 159 -23.48 -13.66 -3.39
N ILE A 160 -22.39 -13.60 -2.63
CA ILE A 160 -21.52 -14.72 -2.27
C ILE A 160 -21.86 -15.27 -0.88
N ASP A 161 -21.70 -16.58 -0.69
CA ASP A 161 -21.75 -17.19 0.64
C ASP A 161 -20.48 -16.83 1.43
N LEU A 162 -20.66 -16.09 2.53
CA LEU A 162 -19.60 -15.71 3.44
C LEU A 162 -19.38 -16.72 4.58
N GLY A 163 -20.28 -17.71 4.75
CA GLY A 163 -20.19 -18.75 5.78
C GLY A 163 -18.98 -19.68 5.65
N GLY A 164 -18.38 -19.74 4.46
CA GLY A 164 -17.11 -20.43 4.22
C GLY A 164 -15.89 -19.77 4.89
N CYS A 165 -15.94 -18.46 5.18
CA CYS A 165 -14.79 -17.71 5.68
C CYS A 165 -14.51 -18.01 7.17
N LYS A 166 -13.54 -18.89 7.44
CA LYS A 166 -13.14 -19.31 8.80
C LYS A 166 -11.91 -18.55 9.28
N GLN A 167 -10.93 -18.35 8.41
CA GLN A 167 -9.73 -17.52 8.64
C GLN A 167 -9.77 -16.24 7.79
N ILE A 168 -8.69 -15.45 7.81
CA ILE A 168 -8.59 -14.18 7.06
C ILE A 168 -8.09 -14.41 5.62
N GLU A 169 -7.33 -15.48 5.43
CA GLU A 169 -6.89 -16.05 4.15
C GLU A 169 -8.12 -16.39 3.27
N ASP A 170 -9.14 -17.02 3.86
CA ASP A 170 -10.40 -17.35 3.17
C ASP A 170 -11.08 -16.09 2.61
N CYS A 171 -11.10 -14.98 3.37
CA CYS A 171 -11.68 -13.71 2.91
C CYS A 171 -10.95 -13.16 1.69
N ARG A 172 -9.62 -13.33 1.63
CA ARG A 172 -8.77 -12.89 0.53
C ARG A 172 -8.97 -13.76 -0.72
N ASP A 173 -9.07 -15.07 -0.55
CA ASP A 173 -9.32 -15.99 -1.69
C ASP A 173 -10.75 -15.85 -2.24
N VAL A 174 -11.74 -15.57 -1.38
CA VAL A 174 -13.10 -15.21 -1.82
C VAL A 174 -13.10 -13.84 -2.53
N ALA A 175 -12.34 -12.85 -2.05
CA ALA A 175 -12.20 -11.56 -2.74
C ALA A 175 -11.58 -11.69 -4.14
N ILE A 176 -10.51 -12.49 -4.29
CA ILE A 176 -9.92 -12.84 -5.59
C ILE A 176 -10.97 -13.52 -6.47
N SER A 177 -11.66 -14.53 -5.94
CA SER A 177 -12.70 -15.26 -6.66
C SER A 177 -13.92 -14.40 -7.05
N LEU A 178 -14.20 -13.31 -6.34
CA LEU A 178 -15.25 -12.38 -6.71
C LEU A 178 -14.79 -11.48 -7.87
N VAL A 179 -13.66 -10.79 -7.69
CA VAL A 179 -13.17 -9.80 -8.66
C VAL A 179 -12.79 -10.45 -10.00
N ASP A 180 -12.00 -11.52 -9.98
CA ASP A 180 -11.49 -12.14 -11.23
C ASP A 180 -12.57 -12.88 -12.04
N LYS A 181 -13.68 -13.30 -11.40
CA LYS A 181 -14.75 -14.05 -12.07
C LYS A 181 -15.91 -13.19 -12.56
N LEU A 182 -15.94 -11.89 -12.23
CA LEU A 182 -16.89 -10.95 -12.85
C LEU A 182 -16.59 -10.81 -14.35
N GLN A 183 -17.61 -10.57 -15.18
CA GLN A 183 -17.40 -10.24 -16.58
C GLN A 183 -16.55 -8.96 -16.70
N PRO A 184 -15.65 -8.81 -17.68
CA PRO A 184 -14.74 -7.67 -17.80
C PRO A 184 -15.40 -6.28 -17.67
N SER A 185 -16.58 -6.08 -18.27
CA SER A 185 -17.37 -4.85 -18.12
C SER A 185 -17.86 -4.59 -16.70
N LEU A 186 -18.21 -5.65 -15.96
CA LEU A 186 -18.61 -5.58 -14.56
C LEU A 186 -17.40 -5.38 -13.64
N GLN A 187 -16.22 -5.93 -13.98
CA GLN A 187 -14.97 -5.63 -13.27
C GLN A 187 -14.65 -4.13 -13.35
N LEU A 188 -14.71 -3.55 -14.56
CA LEU A 188 -14.49 -2.11 -14.77
C LEU A 188 -15.49 -1.28 -13.97
N ALA A 189 -16.80 -1.48 -14.19
CA ALA A 189 -17.84 -0.70 -13.55
C ALA A 189 -17.78 -0.79 -12.01
N PHE A 190 -17.57 -1.99 -11.45
CA PHE A 190 -17.45 -2.19 -10.01
C PHE A 190 -16.23 -1.51 -9.41
N SER A 191 -15.09 -1.51 -10.11
CA SER A 191 -13.90 -0.74 -9.72
C SER A 191 -14.19 0.77 -9.70
N CYS A 192 -14.87 1.28 -10.72
CA CYS A 192 -15.26 2.69 -10.80
C CYS A 192 -16.24 3.13 -9.69
N GLU A 193 -17.17 2.28 -9.28
CA GLU A 193 -18.04 2.56 -8.12
C GLU A 193 -17.27 2.54 -6.80
N LEU A 194 -16.42 1.55 -6.57
CA LEU A 194 -15.63 1.44 -5.33
C LEU A 194 -14.61 2.60 -5.15
N LEU A 195 -14.13 3.19 -6.25
CA LEU A 195 -13.27 4.37 -6.26
C LEU A 195 -14.05 5.70 -6.20
N ASN A 196 -15.38 5.67 -6.19
CA ASN A 196 -16.27 6.83 -6.26
C ASN A 196 -15.91 7.76 -7.44
N MET A 197 -15.85 7.22 -8.66
CA MET A 197 -15.52 7.99 -9.87
C MET A 197 -16.67 8.89 -10.35
N SER A 198 -16.34 10.06 -10.88
CA SER A 198 -17.29 10.96 -11.54
C SER A 198 -17.86 10.33 -12.83
N ALA A 199 -18.91 10.94 -13.39
CA ALA A 199 -19.43 10.54 -14.69
C ALA A 199 -18.37 10.65 -15.79
N ASP A 200 -17.53 11.68 -15.73
CA ASP A 200 -16.47 11.98 -16.70
C ASP A 200 -15.28 11.02 -16.55
N GLU A 201 -14.86 10.74 -15.32
CA GLU A 201 -13.86 9.70 -15.01
C GLU A 201 -14.34 8.32 -15.47
N LYS A 202 -15.62 7.98 -15.26
CA LYS A 202 -16.24 6.74 -15.74
C LYS A 202 -16.33 6.67 -17.26
N ALA A 203 -16.66 7.79 -17.93
CA ALA A 203 -16.72 7.86 -19.38
C ALA A 203 -15.33 7.65 -20.00
N PHE A 204 -14.31 8.37 -19.52
CA PHE A 204 -12.95 8.25 -20.02
C PHE A 204 -12.37 6.85 -19.80
N ALA A 205 -12.57 6.26 -18.62
CA ALA A 205 -12.15 4.87 -18.36
C ALA A 205 -12.87 3.85 -19.27
N THR A 206 -14.16 4.08 -19.58
CA THR A 206 -14.93 3.22 -20.50
C THR A 206 -14.45 3.35 -21.95
N GLU A 207 -14.07 4.55 -22.38
CA GLU A 207 -13.47 4.80 -23.69
C GLU A 207 -12.09 4.14 -23.81
N ALA A 208 -11.20 4.37 -22.85
CA ALA A 208 -9.86 3.77 -22.81
C ALA A 208 -9.92 2.23 -22.78
N TRP A 209 -10.80 1.65 -21.96
CA TRP A 209 -11.03 0.20 -21.91
C TRP A 209 -11.63 -0.35 -23.22
N GLY A 210 -12.50 0.43 -23.86
CA GLY A 210 -13.03 0.12 -25.19
C GLY A 210 -11.95 0.09 -26.26
N ALA A 211 -11.09 1.10 -26.30
CA ALA A 211 -9.95 1.20 -27.22
C ALA A 211 -8.91 0.10 -26.99
N ALA A 212 -8.71 -0.33 -25.75
CA ALA A 212 -7.84 -1.46 -25.38
C ALA A 212 -8.40 -2.85 -25.77
N GLY A 213 -9.55 -2.92 -26.46
CA GLY A 213 -10.16 -4.20 -26.88
C GLY A 213 -10.94 -4.92 -25.78
N ARG A 214 -11.31 -4.21 -24.70
CA ARG A 214 -12.08 -4.70 -23.55
C ARG A 214 -11.44 -5.88 -22.77
N PRO A 215 -10.18 -5.79 -22.32
CA PRO A 215 -9.52 -6.87 -21.54
C PRO A 215 -10.11 -7.02 -20.14
N THR A 216 -9.65 -8.01 -19.36
CA THR A 216 -9.97 -8.03 -17.92
C THR A 216 -9.36 -6.82 -17.21
N LEU A 217 -9.94 -6.41 -16.07
CA LEU A 217 -9.41 -5.31 -15.26
C LEU A 217 -7.96 -5.59 -14.81
N ARG A 218 -7.64 -6.85 -14.56
CA ARG A 218 -6.30 -7.33 -14.18
C ARG A 218 -5.25 -7.09 -15.27
N GLU A 219 -5.64 -7.15 -16.55
CA GLU A 219 -4.76 -6.92 -17.71
C GLU A 219 -4.72 -5.45 -18.11
N PHE A 220 -5.88 -4.78 -18.10
CA PHE A 220 -6.04 -3.39 -18.54
C PHE A 220 -5.54 -2.37 -17.51
N ALA A 221 -5.91 -2.55 -16.23
CA ALA A 221 -5.62 -1.61 -15.16
C ALA A 221 -5.11 -2.34 -13.90
N PRO A 222 -3.89 -2.93 -13.92
CA PRO A 222 -3.42 -3.86 -12.88
C PRO A 222 -3.39 -3.25 -11.47
N TYR A 223 -3.14 -1.95 -11.35
CA TYR A 223 -3.14 -1.27 -10.06
C TYR A 223 -4.56 -0.99 -9.53
N ALA A 224 -5.51 -0.63 -10.42
CA ALA A 224 -6.91 -0.49 -10.04
C ALA A 224 -7.52 -1.84 -9.59
N HIS A 225 -7.19 -2.93 -10.30
CA HIS A 225 -7.52 -4.30 -9.88
C HIS A 225 -7.04 -4.59 -8.45
N TYR A 226 -5.76 -4.28 -8.16
CA TYR A 226 -5.16 -4.49 -6.84
C TYR A 226 -5.83 -3.66 -5.73
N VAL A 227 -6.17 -2.39 -5.99
CA VAL A 227 -6.89 -1.53 -5.03
C VAL A 227 -8.31 -2.07 -4.78
N THR A 228 -9.06 -2.40 -5.84
CA THR A 228 -10.38 -3.01 -5.74
C THR A 228 -10.35 -4.34 -4.98
N LEU A 229 -9.32 -5.18 -5.19
CA LEU A 229 -9.17 -6.44 -4.47
C LEU A 229 -9.02 -6.24 -2.95
N ILE A 230 -8.23 -5.25 -2.52
CA ILE A 230 -8.06 -4.93 -1.10
C ILE A 230 -9.35 -4.39 -0.47
N GLN A 231 -10.10 -3.56 -1.19
CA GLN A 231 -11.39 -3.02 -0.74
C GLN A 231 -12.42 -4.15 -0.54
N VAL A 232 -12.58 -5.02 -1.54
CA VAL A 232 -13.46 -6.19 -1.48
C VAL A 232 -13.07 -7.14 -0.35
N PHE A 233 -11.77 -7.39 -0.15
CA PHE A 233 -11.25 -8.15 0.98
C PHE A 233 -11.62 -7.53 2.33
N PHE A 234 -11.46 -6.23 2.48
CA PHE A 234 -11.76 -5.53 3.73
C PHE A 234 -13.25 -5.62 4.09
N ASP A 235 -14.14 -5.36 3.13
CA ASP A 235 -15.58 -5.49 3.32
C ASP A 235 -15.97 -6.90 3.76
N ILE A 236 -15.42 -7.93 3.11
CA ILE A 236 -15.65 -9.34 3.46
C ILE A 236 -15.11 -9.66 4.86
N ALA A 237 -13.91 -9.17 5.20
CA ALA A 237 -13.27 -9.41 6.48
C ALA A 237 -14.00 -8.71 7.66
N LEU A 238 -14.63 -7.56 7.42
CA LEU A 238 -15.55 -6.89 8.35
C LEU A 238 -16.87 -7.67 8.49
N ALA A 239 -17.47 -8.12 7.38
CA ALA A 239 -18.73 -8.87 7.39
C ALA A 239 -18.63 -10.26 8.04
N THR A 240 -17.44 -10.87 7.99
CA THR A 240 -17.13 -12.19 8.58
C THR A 240 -16.42 -12.12 9.93
N GLY A 241 -16.24 -10.90 10.47
CA GLY A 241 -15.65 -10.66 11.79
C GLY A 241 -14.16 -11.02 11.93
N LYS A 242 -13.41 -11.16 10.82
CA LYS A 242 -11.94 -11.36 10.86
C LYS A 242 -11.21 -10.06 11.17
N ILE A 243 -11.86 -8.94 10.90
CA ILE A 243 -11.49 -7.59 11.32
C ILE A 243 -12.70 -7.01 12.08
N SER A 244 -12.45 -6.35 13.21
CA SER A 244 -13.49 -5.71 14.02
C SER A 244 -13.99 -4.42 13.36
N LYS A 245 -15.30 -4.16 13.47
CA LYS A 245 -15.94 -2.93 12.99
C LYS A 245 -15.87 -1.81 14.03
N ASP A 246 -15.54 -2.16 15.26
CA ASP A 246 -15.56 -1.30 16.46
C ASP A 246 -14.31 -0.41 16.56
N ARG A 247 -13.35 -0.56 15.63
CA ARG A 247 -12.11 0.23 15.53
C ARG A 247 -12.03 0.89 14.15
N PRO A 248 -12.60 2.11 13.96
CA PRO A 248 -12.55 2.83 12.69
C PRO A 248 -11.15 3.05 12.11
N SER A 249 -10.09 3.09 12.95
CA SER A 249 -8.70 3.18 12.46
C SER A 249 -8.29 2.01 11.56
N ASN A 250 -8.97 0.85 11.64
CA ASN A 250 -8.75 -0.29 10.76
C ASN A 250 -8.87 0.10 9.27
N PHE A 251 -9.67 1.12 8.93
CA PHE A 251 -9.78 1.67 7.58
C PHE A 251 -8.46 2.32 7.12
N ASN A 252 -7.84 3.14 7.98
CA ASN A 252 -6.55 3.79 7.70
C ASN A 252 -5.41 2.76 7.64
N ASP A 253 -5.40 1.80 8.57
CA ASP A 253 -4.45 0.69 8.58
C ASP A 253 -4.52 -0.06 7.22
N MET A 254 -5.72 -0.48 6.80
CA MET A 254 -5.91 -1.14 5.52
C MET A 254 -5.51 -0.28 4.31
N ALA A 255 -5.60 1.05 4.40
CA ALA A 255 -5.19 1.94 3.34
C ALA A 255 -3.65 2.00 3.11
N TYR A 256 -2.82 1.56 4.05
CA TYR A 256 -1.38 1.36 3.79
C TYR A 256 -1.15 0.24 2.75
N LEU A 257 -2.03 -0.77 2.66
CA LEU A 257 -1.84 -1.91 1.76
C LEU A 257 -1.91 -1.51 0.28
N TYR A 258 -2.62 -0.42 -0.07
CA TYR A 258 -2.65 0.14 -1.42
C TYR A 258 -1.27 0.60 -1.92
N TYR A 259 -0.33 0.87 -1.00
CA TYR A 259 1.01 1.37 -1.33
C TYR A 259 2.09 0.28 -1.31
N MET A 260 1.78 -0.94 -0.87
CA MET A 260 2.74 -2.05 -0.92
C MET A 260 3.34 -2.31 -2.32
N PRO A 261 2.63 -2.20 -3.46
CA PRO A 261 3.24 -2.43 -4.79
C PRO A 261 4.46 -1.55 -5.10
N PHE A 262 4.62 -0.44 -4.35
CA PHE A 262 5.68 0.55 -4.51
C PHE A 262 6.87 0.33 -3.55
N CYS A 263 6.84 -0.69 -2.69
CA CYS A 263 7.95 -1.04 -1.80
C CYS A 263 8.59 -2.41 -2.07
N SER A 264 9.74 -2.63 -1.43
CA SER A 264 10.44 -3.91 -1.26
C SER A 264 10.36 -4.45 0.18
N VAL A 265 10.13 -3.57 1.15
CA VAL A 265 9.92 -3.90 2.57
C VAL A 265 8.68 -3.16 3.04
N PHE A 266 7.86 -3.77 3.91
CA PHE A 266 6.85 -3.06 4.69
C PHE A 266 7.12 -3.30 6.18
N VAL A 267 7.36 -2.22 6.92
CA VAL A 267 7.59 -2.23 8.37
C VAL A 267 6.34 -1.74 9.09
N SER A 268 5.91 -2.45 10.14
CA SER A 268 4.81 -2.00 11.01
C SER A 268 4.87 -2.63 12.39
N SER A 269 4.39 -1.91 13.41
CA SER A 269 4.12 -2.43 14.76
C SER A 269 2.62 -2.71 15.03
N ASP A 270 1.74 -2.63 14.01
CA ASP A 270 0.32 -2.96 14.15
C ASP A 270 0.00 -4.42 13.76
N LYS A 271 -0.83 -5.07 14.58
CA LYS A 271 -1.18 -6.49 14.45
C LYS A 271 -2.08 -6.79 13.24
N LEU A 272 -2.81 -5.79 12.73
CA LEU A 272 -3.61 -5.91 11.51
C LEU A 272 -2.69 -5.96 10.28
N HIS A 273 -1.69 -5.08 10.18
CA HIS A 273 -0.67 -5.15 9.13
C HIS A 273 0.06 -6.50 9.14
N ARG A 274 0.50 -6.97 10.32
CA ARG A 274 1.16 -8.29 10.47
C ARG A 274 0.30 -9.47 10.00
N ARG A 275 -1.03 -9.36 10.00
CA ARG A 275 -1.97 -10.37 9.50
C ARG A 275 -2.30 -10.21 8.02
N CYS A 276 -2.59 -8.99 7.57
CA CYS A 276 -3.12 -8.73 6.23
C CYS A 276 -2.04 -8.56 5.17
N ALA A 277 -0.90 -7.92 5.49
CA ALA A 277 0.12 -7.59 4.50
C ALA A 277 0.70 -8.83 3.77
N PRO A 278 1.04 -9.94 4.45
CA PRO A 278 1.55 -11.14 3.78
C PRO A 278 0.60 -11.76 2.74
N LEU A 279 -0.71 -11.49 2.83
CA LEU A 279 -1.72 -12.05 1.92
C LEU A 279 -1.68 -11.41 0.52
N PHE A 280 -1.10 -10.21 0.41
CA PHE A 280 -1.06 -9.38 -0.81
C PHE A 280 0.37 -9.02 -1.27
N MET A 281 1.39 -9.50 -0.58
CA MET A 281 2.78 -9.30 -0.99
C MET A 281 3.13 -10.07 -2.26
N ARG A 282 3.83 -9.40 -3.18
CA ARG A 282 4.42 -10.00 -4.39
C ARG A 282 5.80 -10.58 -4.09
N ASP A 283 6.29 -11.43 -5.00
CA ASP A 283 7.62 -12.04 -4.92
C ASP A 283 8.75 -11.03 -4.69
N GLY A 284 9.47 -11.19 -3.58
CA GLY A 284 10.60 -10.32 -3.22
C GLY A 284 10.24 -9.11 -2.37
N GLN A 285 8.98 -9.00 -1.94
CA GLN A 285 8.63 -8.22 -0.75
C GLN A 285 8.83 -9.03 0.53
N GLN A 286 8.98 -8.32 1.64
CA GLN A 286 8.98 -8.90 2.98
C GLN A 286 8.31 -7.96 3.97
N PHE A 287 7.51 -8.53 4.87
CA PHE A 287 7.00 -7.84 6.04
C PHE A 287 8.04 -7.93 7.16
N VAL A 288 8.26 -6.82 7.87
CA VAL A 288 9.20 -6.74 8.99
C VAL A 288 8.47 -6.16 10.19
N TRP A 289 8.57 -6.83 11.33
CA TRP A 289 7.93 -6.36 12.55
C TRP A 289 8.70 -5.18 13.14
N GLY A 290 8.00 -4.10 13.48
CA GLY A 290 8.62 -2.83 13.87
C GLY A 290 9.55 -2.94 15.08
N GLU A 291 9.19 -3.73 16.09
CA GLU A 291 10.04 -3.96 17.27
C GLU A 291 11.32 -4.75 16.94
N GLU A 292 11.30 -5.65 15.95
CA GLU A 292 12.47 -6.42 15.53
C GLU A 292 13.45 -5.51 14.78
N LEU A 293 12.96 -4.69 13.84
CA LEU A 293 13.81 -3.71 13.16
C LEU A 293 14.33 -2.62 14.10
N LYS A 294 13.52 -2.15 15.05
CA LYS A 294 13.92 -1.18 16.08
C LYS A 294 15.07 -1.72 16.94
N ALA A 295 15.00 -2.99 17.35
CA ALA A 295 16.08 -3.63 18.11
C ALA A 295 17.39 -3.66 17.31
N ASP A 296 17.33 -3.93 16.00
CA ASP A 296 18.50 -3.95 15.11
C ASP A 296 19.03 -2.53 14.83
N LEU A 297 18.16 -1.54 14.60
CA LEU A 297 18.52 -0.12 14.46
C LEU A 297 19.28 0.40 15.68
N ARG A 298 18.83 0.03 16.89
CA ARG A 298 19.53 0.35 18.14
C ARG A 298 20.93 -0.26 18.19
N ILE A 299 21.12 -1.51 17.79
CA ILE A 299 22.45 -2.16 17.74
C ILE A 299 23.40 -1.39 16.80
N HIS A 300 22.90 -0.91 15.66
CA HIS A 300 23.71 -0.08 14.75
C HIS A 300 24.02 1.31 15.34
N ASN A 301 23.09 1.94 16.08
CA ASN A 301 23.36 3.19 16.79
C ASN A 301 24.40 3.00 17.91
N GLU A 302 24.26 1.95 18.73
CA GLU A 302 25.22 1.61 19.80
C GLU A 302 26.63 1.37 19.23
N ALA A 303 26.74 0.66 18.10
CA ALA A 303 28.01 0.46 17.40
C ALA A 303 28.64 1.77 16.87
N LEU A 304 27.83 2.73 16.43
CA LEU A 304 28.30 4.06 16.00
C LEU A 304 28.68 4.95 17.19
N LEU A 305 27.93 4.87 18.29
CA LEU A 305 28.23 5.59 19.53
C LEU A 305 29.54 5.10 20.18
N ALA A 306 29.92 3.84 19.99
CA ALA A 306 31.20 3.29 20.43
C ALA A 306 32.43 3.83 19.66
N LEU A 307 32.24 4.53 18.53
CA LEU A 307 33.35 5.11 17.77
C LEU A 307 33.95 6.36 18.44
N PRO A 308 35.25 6.65 18.24
CA PRO A 308 35.89 7.88 18.70
C PRO A 308 35.15 9.14 18.24
N LYS A 309 35.11 10.17 19.10
CA LYS A 309 34.31 11.39 18.83
C LYS A 309 34.70 12.06 17.51
N ASP A 310 35.99 12.16 17.19
CA ASP A 310 36.49 12.74 15.94
C ASP A 310 36.05 11.98 14.68
N VAL A 311 35.61 10.72 14.82
CA VAL A 311 35.03 9.91 13.75
C VAL A 311 33.54 10.21 13.62
N ARG A 312 32.81 10.27 14.75
CA ARG A 312 31.37 10.55 14.78
C ARG A 312 31.04 11.98 14.32
N ASP A 313 31.85 12.96 14.72
CA ASP A 313 31.72 14.38 14.36
C ASP A 313 31.87 14.63 12.84
N ARG A 314 32.24 13.62 12.05
CA ARG A 314 32.29 13.67 10.57
C ARG A 314 30.90 13.55 9.91
N GLY A 315 29.90 13.06 10.66
CA GLY A 315 28.52 12.86 10.19
C GLY A 315 28.32 11.59 9.34
N LEU A 316 27.11 11.02 9.42
CA LEU A 316 26.76 9.72 8.82
C LEU A 316 27.08 9.63 7.31
N ILE A 317 26.77 10.68 6.55
CA ILE A 317 27.01 10.71 5.09
C ILE A 317 28.50 10.54 4.74
N ARG A 318 29.40 11.12 5.54
CA ARG A 318 30.85 11.03 5.32
C ARG A 318 31.48 9.79 5.95
N MET A 319 30.90 9.29 7.05
CA MET A 319 31.28 8.00 7.64
C MET A 319 30.87 6.82 6.76
N ALA A 320 29.78 6.98 5.99
CA ALA A 320 29.17 5.97 5.12
C ALA A 320 29.06 4.56 5.77
N PRO A 321 28.54 4.44 7.02
CA PRO A 321 28.47 3.16 7.70
C PRO A 321 27.62 2.15 6.92
N LYS A 322 28.03 0.89 6.97
CA LYS A 322 27.34 -0.24 6.35
C LYS A 322 26.54 -0.99 7.40
N PRO A 323 25.46 -1.70 7.01
CA PRO A 323 24.81 -2.68 7.89
C PRO A 323 25.83 -3.67 8.47
N ILE A 324 25.68 -4.01 9.74
CA ILE A 324 26.56 -4.95 10.45
C ILE A 324 26.38 -6.36 9.85
N PRO A 325 27.45 -7.08 9.46
CA PRO A 325 27.32 -8.41 8.87
C PRO A 325 26.53 -9.37 9.76
N GLY A 326 25.48 -10.00 9.21
CA GLY A 326 24.57 -10.88 9.95
C GLY A 326 23.44 -10.18 10.72
N SER A 327 23.30 -8.85 10.61
CA SER A 327 22.16 -8.11 11.16
C SER A 327 20.90 -8.24 10.32
N MET A 328 19.73 -7.91 10.88
CA MET A 328 18.47 -7.89 10.13
C MET A 328 18.53 -6.90 8.96
N ILE A 329 19.12 -5.71 9.16
CA ILE A 329 19.29 -4.71 8.11
C ILE A 329 20.23 -5.23 7.01
N ALA A 330 21.32 -5.93 7.36
CA ALA A 330 22.21 -6.52 6.35
C ALA A 330 21.49 -7.58 5.49
N ASP A 331 20.71 -8.45 6.13
CA ASP A 331 19.88 -9.47 5.47
C ASP A 331 18.84 -8.83 4.51
N ILE A 332 18.15 -7.78 4.98
CA ILE A 332 17.17 -7.04 4.20
C ILE A 332 17.83 -6.37 2.97
N HIS A 333 19.00 -5.75 3.13
CA HIS A 333 19.77 -5.19 2.02
C HIS A 333 20.20 -6.29 1.02
N GLN A 334 20.75 -7.41 1.50
CA GLN A 334 21.19 -8.50 0.63
C GLN A 334 20.03 -9.04 -0.23
N ARG A 335 18.85 -9.27 0.37
CA ARG A 335 17.65 -9.75 -0.33
C ARG A 335 17.18 -8.79 -1.42
N ALA A 336 17.22 -7.48 -1.17
CA ALA A 336 16.83 -6.46 -2.14
C ALA A 336 17.81 -6.40 -3.33
N PHE A 337 19.12 -6.29 -3.07
CA PHE A 337 20.11 -6.09 -4.13
C PHE A 337 20.46 -7.38 -4.90
N ALA A 338 20.35 -8.57 -4.29
CA ALA A 338 20.51 -9.86 -4.98
C ALA A 338 19.37 -10.18 -5.97
N ARG A 339 18.26 -9.42 -5.92
CA ARG A 339 17.21 -9.42 -6.97
C ARG A 339 17.49 -8.37 -8.04
N ALA A 340 17.93 -7.17 -7.67
CA ALA A 340 18.29 -6.11 -8.63
C ALA A 340 19.41 -6.51 -9.61
N GLY A 341 20.35 -7.38 -9.19
CA GLY A 341 21.39 -7.94 -10.05
C GLY A 341 20.91 -8.93 -11.12
N ARG A 342 19.62 -9.31 -11.14
CA ARG A 342 19.02 -10.17 -12.18
C ARG A 342 18.32 -9.26 -13.20
N GLY A 343 19.07 -8.87 -14.22
CA GLY A 343 18.68 -7.80 -15.15
C GLY A 343 17.35 -8.03 -15.88
N ILE A 344 16.73 -6.91 -16.28
CA ILE A 344 15.52 -6.88 -17.11
C ILE A 344 15.88 -7.46 -18.48
N GLY A 345 15.43 -8.68 -18.76
CA GLY A 345 15.40 -9.22 -20.12
C GLY A 345 14.32 -8.51 -20.96
N PRO A 346 14.53 -8.35 -22.28
CA PRO A 346 13.49 -7.77 -23.14
C PRO A 346 12.25 -8.66 -23.17
N VAL A 347 11.07 -8.06 -23.04
CA VAL A 347 9.79 -8.77 -23.19
C VAL A 347 9.54 -8.99 -24.67
N THR A 348 10.01 -10.12 -25.21
CA THR A 348 9.65 -10.57 -26.55
C THR A 348 8.22 -11.13 -26.54
N SER A 349 7.42 -10.73 -27.52
CA SER A 349 6.09 -11.28 -27.78
C SER A 349 6.14 -12.81 -28.01
N GLY A 350 5.06 -13.50 -27.62
CA GLY A 350 5.11 -14.93 -27.34
C GLY A 350 5.21 -15.86 -28.56
N SER A 351 5.58 -17.11 -28.27
CA SER A 351 5.41 -18.26 -29.15
C SER A 351 5.03 -19.50 -28.32
N VAL A 352 4.30 -20.44 -28.92
CA VAL A 352 3.68 -21.56 -28.22
C VAL A 352 4.58 -22.79 -28.21
N ALA A 353 4.80 -23.32 -27.00
CA ALA A 353 5.26 -24.67 -26.66
C ALA A 353 6.59 -25.19 -27.27
N ARG A 354 7.49 -25.59 -26.36
CA ARG A 354 7.91 -27.01 -26.23
C ARG A 354 8.47 -27.27 -24.84
N ALA A 355 8.15 -28.42 -24.28
CA ALA A 355 8.76 -28.90 -23.03
C ALA A 355 10.09 -29.62 -23.34
N SER A 356 11.10 -29.44 -22.50
CA SER A 356 12.36 -30.19 -22.57
C SER A 356 12.69 -30.82 -21.22
N SER A 357 12.65 -32.15 -21.20
CA SER A 357 12.89 -33.05 -20.09
C SER A 357 14.22 -32.85 -19.35
N THR A 358 14.14 -32.53 -18.05
CA THR A 358 15.03 -33.08 -17.00
C THR A 358 14.30 -33.03 -15.66
N GLY A 359 14.25 -34.15 -14.92
CA GLY A 359 13.55 -34.25 -13.63
C GLY A 359 12.77 -35.56 -13.40
N ALA A 360 12.52 -36.35 -14.45
CA ALA A 360 11.74 -37.60 -14.36
C ALA A 360 12.41 -38.71 -13.51
N ALA A 361 13.72 -38.63 -13.25
CA ALA A 361 14.47 -39.67 -12.56
C ALA A 361 14.22 -39.75 -11.04
N ALA A 362 13.83 -38.64 -10.38
CA ALA A 362 13.68 -38.61 -8.92
C ALA A 362 12.35 -39.23 -8.40
N LEU A 363 11.38 -39.44 -9.30
CA LEU A 363 10.02 -39.83 -8.91
C LEU A 363 9.80 -41.35 -8.90
N GLN A 364 10.60 -42.14 -9.65
CA GLN A 364 10.43 -43.60 -9.70
C GLN A 364 10.92 -44.29 -8.42
N ASP A 365 12.10 -43.92 -7.91
CA ASP A 365 12.64 -44.48 -6.66
C ASP A 365 11.75 -44.20 -5.45
N THR A 366 11.04 -43.05 -5.46
CA THR A 366 10.10 -42.68 -4.40
C THR A 366 8.79 -43.49 -4.46
N LEU A 367 8.43 -44.03 -5.62
CA LEU A 367 7.24 -44.87 -5.81
C LEU A 367 7.52 -46.37 -5.61
N ALA A 368 8.75 -46.83 -5.85
CA ALA A 368 9.15 -48.21 -5.57
C ALA A 368 9.13 -48.53 -4.05
N ASN A 369 9.59 -47.59 -3.22
CA ASN A 369 9.71 -47.75 -1.76
C ASN A 369 8.39 -47.64 -0.97
N LEU A 370 7.23 -47.74 -1.64
CA LEU A 370 5.89 -47.71 -1.01
C LEU A 370 5.07 -49.00 -1.22
N ALA A 371 5.64 -50.02 -1.86
CA ALA A 371 4.96 -51.30 -2.12
C ALA A 371 5.28 -52.41 -1.09
N GLU A 372 6.38 -52.28 -0.33
CA GLU A 372 6.80 -53.24 0.71
C GLU A 372 7.02 -52.51 2.04
N GLY A 373 6.68 -53.14 3.19
CA GLY A 373 6.99 -52.57 4.51
C GLY A 373 5.90 -52.62 5.60
N ALA A 374 4.81 -53.37 5.42
CA ALA A 374 3.77 -53.48 6.45
C ALA A 374 4.20 -54.37 7.64
N ARG A 375 4.95 -53.84 8.62
CA ARG A 375 5.07 -54.35 10.02
C ARG A 375 5.91 -53.47 10.97
N GLY A 376 5.23 -52.76 11.87
CA GLY A 376 5.72 -52.40 13.23
C GLY A 376 6.80 -51.32 13.37
N GLY A 377 6.79 -50.64 14.53
CA GLY A 377 7.80 -49.66 14.93
C GLY A 377 7.19 -48.41 15.58
N ASP A 378 7.62 -48.09 16.79
CA ASP A 378 7.27 -46.86 17.53
C ASP A 378 8.45 -45.86 17.50
N GLY A 379 8.19 -44.58 17.78
CA GLY A 379 9.20 -43.51 17.86
C GLY A 379 8.85 -42.31 16.98
N GLY A 380 8.65 -41.14 17.60
CA GLY A 380 8.21 -39.92 16.91
C GLY A 380 9.23 -38.78 16.88
N ALA A 381 9.17 -37.95 15.84
CA ALA A 381 9.72 -36.59 15.81
C ALA A 381 8.85 -35.70 14.88
N ARG A 382 8.35 -34.57 15.38
CA ARG A 382 7.41 -33.69 14.66
C ARG A 382 8.13 -32.55 13.96
N LEU A 383 8.45 -32.73 12.68
CA LEU A 383 8.77 -31.64 11.76
C LEU A 383 7.50 -31.25 11.00
N GLU A 384 7.01 -30.03 11.19
CA GLU A 384 5.79 -29.57 10.53
C GLU A 384 6.07 -29.20 9.07
N LYS A 385 5.31 -29.81 8.15
CA LYS A 385 5.44 -29.58 6.70
C LYS A 385 4.70 -28.29 6.29
N PRO A 386 5.09 -27.65 5.17
CA PRO A 386 4.37 -26.51 4.62
C PRO A 386 2.89 -26.84 4.38
N VAL A 387 2.00 -25.90 4.71
CA VAL A 387 0.55 -26.05 4.46
C VAL A 387 0.30 -26.02 2.96
N ALA A 388 -0.27 -27.11 2.43
CA ALA A 388 -0.65 -27.19 1.02
C ALA A 388 -1.78 -26.21 0.70
N SER A 389 -1.69 -25.56 -0.47
CA SER A 389 -2.72 -24.65 -0.97
C SER A 389 -4.06 -25.37 -1.15
N ARG A 390 -5.04 -25.07 -0.31
CA ARG A 390 -6.42 -25.53 -0.50
C ARG A 390 -7.06 -24.67 -1.58
N SER A 391 -7.30 -25.24 -2.75
CA SER A 391 -8.11 -24.60 -3.78
C SER A 391 -9.52 -24.34 -3.23
N ALA A 392 -9.90 -23.07 -3.07
CA ALA A 392 -11.26 -22.69 -2.70
C ALA A 392 -12.26 -23.28 -3.72
N PRO A 393 -13.47 -23.73 -3.29
CA PRO A 393 -14.45 -24.32 -4.18
C PRO A 393 -14.84 -23.32 -5.28
N ALA A 394 -14.76 -23.77 -6.53
CA ALA A 394 -15.09 -22.91 -7.67
C ALA A 394 -16.61 -22.65 -7.72
N LEU A 395 -16.99 -21.37 -7.61
CA LEU A 395 -18.35 -20.90 -7.92
C LEU A 395 -18.84 -21.51 -9.24
N ASN A 396 -20.00 -22.17 -9.20
CA ASN A 396 -20.59 -22.82 -10.37
C ASN A 396 -21.17 -21.78 -11.35
N GLU A 397 -21.70 -22.22 -12.49
CA GLU A 397 -22.25 -21.33 -13.54
C GLU A 397 -23.45 -20.50 -13.03
N GLN A 398 -24.44 -21.17 -12.43
CA GLN A 398 -25.62 -20.53 -11.86
C GLN A 398 -25.26 -19.51 -10.77
N GLN A 399 -24.27 -19.80 -9.92
CA GLN A 399 -23.75 -18.86 -8.93
C GLN A 399 -23.04 -17.66 -9.56
N ARG A 400 -22.27 -17.85 -10.64
CA ARG A 400 -21.63 -16.76 -11.38
C ARG A 400 -22.67 -15.83 -12.01
N ASP A 401 -23.67 -16.38 -12.68
CA ASP A 401 -24.74 -15.60 -13.31
C ASP A 401 -25.61 -14.86 -12.28
N GLU A 402 -25.95 -15.51 -11.15
CA GLU A 402 -26.68 -14.84 -10.08
C GLU A 402 -25.85 -13.69 -9.46
N ILE A 403 -24.53 -13.86 -9.30
CA ILE A 403 -23.62 -12.78 -8.86
C ILE A 403 -23.55 -11.66 -9.92
N HIS A 404 -23.48 -11.98 -11.23
CA HIS A 404 -23.53 -10.97 -12.30
C HIS A 404 -24.84 -10.16 -12.29
N ASP A 405 -25.98 -10.81 -12.04
CA ASP A 405 -27.30 -10.17 -11.96
C ASP A 405 -27.52 -9.41 -10.65
N ARG A 406 -26.94 -9.88 -9.54
CA ARG A 406 -26.94 -9.15 -8.26
C ARG A 406 -26.04 -7.92 -8.35
N MET A 407 -24.82 -8.03 -8.87
CA MET A 407 -23.91 -6.89 -9.04
C MET A 407 -24.48 -5.82 -9.98
N ARG A 408 -25.12 -6.20 -11.10
CA ARG A 408 -25.86 -5.26 -11.95
C ARG A 408 -26.97 -4.52 -11.19
N ARG A 409 -27.72 -5.22 -10.33
CA ARG A 409 -28.75 -4.61 -9.45
C ARG A 409 -28.17 -3.76 -8.31
N ILE A 410 -26.96 -4.04 -7.83
CA ILE A 410 -26.28 -3.21 -6.81
C ILE A 410 -25.79 -1.91 -7.44
N MET A 411 -25.14 -1.96 -8.60
CA MET A 411 -24.69 -0.76 -9.30
C MET A 411 -25.88 0.11 -9.73
N ALA A 412 -26.98 -0.49 -10.24
CA ALA A 412 -28.24 0.22 -10.50
C ALA A 412 -29.01 0.65 -9.22
N GLY A 413 -28.63 0.14 -8.05
CA GLY A 413 -29.19 0.53 -6.75
C GLY A 413 -28.40 1.64 -6.06
N ALA A 414 -27.13 1.81 -6.40
CA ALA A 414 -26.22 2.79 -5.79
C ALA A 414 -26.67 4.24 -5.99
N GLU A 415 -27.41 4.53 -7.07
CA GLU A 415 -28.08 5.82 -7.31
C GLU A 415 -29.04 6.25 -6.18
N LYS A 416 -29.46 5.33 -5.30
CA LYS A 416 -30.40 5.57 -4.20
C LYS A 416 -29.80 5.43 -2.81
N SER A 417 -28.51 5.13 -2.68
CA SER A 417 -27.83 4.98 -1.39
C SER A 417 -26.91 6.17 -1.05
N GLN A 418 -27.43 7.40 -1.17
CA GLN A 418 -26.80 8.59 -0.59
C GLN A 418 -26.96 8.57 0.94
N GLY A 419 -26.04 7.88 1.62
CA GLY A 419 -26.01 7.77 3.09
C GLY A 419 -24.60 7.85 3.70
N ILE A 420 -23.56 7.70 2.88
CA ILE A 420 -22.18 8.10 3.20
C ILE A 420 -21.89 9.30 2.29
N PRO A 421 -21.39 10.44 2.79
CA PRO A 421 -20.88 11.48 1.89
C PRO A 421 -19.72 10.89 1.09
N PRO A 422 -19.60 11.18 -0.22
CA PRO A 422 -18.42 10.75 -0.97
C PRO A 422 -17.17 11.36 -0.32
N PHE A 423 -16.04 10.65 -0.38
CA PHE A 423 -14.76 11.34 -0.34
C PHE A 423 -14.69 12.19 -1.61
N ASP A 424 -15.10 13.45 -1.51
CA ASP A 424 -15.29 14.28 -2.68
C ASP A 424 -13.95 14.80 -3.17
N SER A 425 -13.34 14.08 -4.10
CA SER A 425 -12.16 14.58 -4.82
C SER A 425 -12.47 15.72 -5.80
N ARG A 426 -13.71 16.21 -5.84
CA ARG A 426 -14.12 17.50 -6.44
C ARG A 426 -14.35 18.60 -5.41
N SER A 427 -14.24 18.28 -4.10
CA SER A 427 -13.84 19.27 -3.10
C SER A 427 -12.35 19.57 -3.31
N THR A 428 -12.10 20.39 -4.33
CA THR A 428 -10.76 20.89 -4.69
C THR A 428 -10.29 22.02 -3.78
N ASP A 429 -10.84 22.09 -2.56
CA ASP A 429 -10.27 22.81 -1.41
C ASP A 429 -9.03 22.09 -0.85
N SER A 430 -8.31 21.35 -1.71
CA SER A 430 -6.86 21.17 -1.67
C SER A 430 -6.16 22.53 -1.84
N VAL A 431 -6.27 23.30 -0.75
CA VAL A 431 -5.75 24.63 -0.43
C VAL A 431 -4.83 25.27 -1.49
N THR A 432 -5.33 26.30 -2.15
CA THR A 432 -4.44 27.35 -2.68
C THR A 432 -3.92 28.17 -1.50
N ILE A 433 -2.79 27.78 -0.92
CA ILE A 433 -2.08 28.66 0.02
C ILE A 433 -1.45 29.77 -0.81
N GLU A 434 -1.97 31.00 -0.68
CA GLU A 434 -1.35 32.19 -1.26
C GLU A 434 0.01 32.45 -0.58
N ARG A 435 1.10 32.01 -1.20
CA ARG A 435 2.44 32.35 -0.76
C ARG A 435 2.81 33.77 -1.20
N LEU A 436 2.52 34.74 -0.34
CA LEU A 436 3.24 36.03 -0.34
C LEU A 436 4.66 35.82 0.18
N VAL A 437 5.65 35.87 -0.71
CA VAL A 437 7.07 36.04 -0.37
C VAL A 437 7.65 37.09 -1.31
N ASP A 438 8.36 38.07 -0.72
CA ASP A 438 9.21 39.08 -1.37
C ASP A 438 8.58 39.94 -2.49
N GLY A 439 7.24 40.04 -2.51
CA GLY A 439 6.50 41.13 -3.17
C GLY A 439 6.31 41.04 -4.69
N GLU A 440 6.90 40.06 -5.37
CA GLU A 440 6.76 39.89 -6.83
C GLU A 440 5.77 38.79 -7.23
N ARG A 441 5.21 38.88 -8.46
CA ARG A 441 4.09 38.04 -8.94
C ARG A 441 4.47 37.12 -10.11
N GLY A 442 4.12 35.83 -10.00
CA GLY A 442 3.82 34.96 -11.14
C GLY A 442 4.24 33.49 -10.97
N SER A 443 3.66 32.49 -11.64
CA SER A 443 2.42 32.45 -12.48
C SER A 443 1.93 30.98 -12.60
N TRP A 444 0.78 30.75 -13.25
CA TRP A 444 -0.15 29.62 -13.01
C TRP A 444 -0.41 28.68 -14.23
N VAL A 445 -1.47 27.83 -14.14
CA VAL A 445 -2.28 27.20 -15.23
C VAL A 445 -1.71 25.85 -15.75
N GLN A 446 -2.42 24.84 -16.31
CA GLN A 446 -3.75 24.62 -16.95
C GLN A 446 -4.32 23.21 -16.56
N ILE A 447 -5.56 22.71 -16.80
CA ILE A 447 -6.79 23.04 -17.59
C ILE A 447 -8.03 22.85 -16.64
N SER A 448 -9.33 22.72 -16.98
CA SER A 448 -10.12 22.61 -18.22
C SER A 448 -10.59 23.99 -18.77
N ARG A 449 -11.70 24.03 -19.53
CA ARG A 449 -12.11 25.20 -20.33
C ARG A 449 -13.60 25.58 -20.29
N ASP A 450 -14.44 24.78 -19.62
CA ASP A 450 -15.88 24.75 -19.91
C ASP A 450 -16.77 25.55 -18.92
N MET A 451 -16.17 26.38 -18.07
CA MET A 451 -16.87 27.42 -17.32
C MET A 451 -16.43 28.81 -17.80
N ARG A 452 -17.39 29.52 -18.39
CA ARG A 452 -17.39 30.92 -18.80
C ARG A 452 -18.63 31.59 -18.22
#